data_AF-E0MSC6-F1
#
_entry.id   AF-E0MSC6-F1
#
_cell.length_a   1.000
_cell.length_b   1.000
_cell.length_c   1.000
_cell.angle_alpha   90.00
_cell.angle_beta   90.00
_cell.angle_gamma   90.00
#
_symmetry.space_group_name_H-M   'P 1'
#
loop_
_entity.id
_entity.type
_entity.pdbx_description
1 polymer ?
#
loop_
_entity_poly.entity_id
_entity_poly.type
_entity_poly.pdbx_seq_one_letter_code
_entity_poly.pdbx_strand_id
1 'polypeptide(L)'
;MTEQEQKDAIIERVFGETLDWEKPTRINSPSPFYDDAFVTHASNIKFVLGAANTALSALSSPELSQVYAYLFRGGFDFQVSSKADAARCEVFDLRKELSQPPEWYAGGFGVAGHEADFEYWAKMEGWGLTQATCLSIGVEPEDFSESPYAERMDPRALKFFERRQELVRLKFFRKQFSLQVLEPVAPLDFCRWAIEKKIEIPDEMISEVLALLNAKTDSPEPTSHSLPEKSLEGRERDSLLKLIIILAVDGYGYDPKAVKSPIPNQIRSAMQLNGLDMDPATIRKWLREAAAILPEAAKDE
;
A
#
# COMPACT_ATOMS: atom_id res chain seq x y z
N MET A 1 26.03 45.93 0.07
CA MET A 1 26.02 44.51 -0.29
C MET A 1 27.15 44.29 -1.26
N THR A 2 28.03 43.35 -0.99
CA THR A 2 29.15 42.99 -1.88
C THR A 2 28.63 42.26 -3.12
N GLU A 3 29.46 42.14 -4.17
CA GLU A 3 29.09 41.35 -5.35
C GLU A 3 28.82 39.88 -5.00
N GLN A 4 29.60 39.31 -4.07
CA GLN A 4 29.40 37.93 -3.63
C GLN A 4 28.06 37.77 -2.90
N GLU A 5 27.74 38.69 -1.97
CA GLU A 5 26.44 38.69 -1.27
C GLU A 5 25.26 38.84 -2.24
N GLN A 6 25.41 39.59 -3.34
CA GLN A 6 24.41 39.67 -4.40
C GLN A 6 24.21 38.34 -5.13
N LYS A 7 25.31 37.66 -5.50
CA LYS A 7 25.25 36.35 -6.17
C LYS A 7 24.60 35.31 -5.27
N ASP A 8 25.04 35.21 -4.02
CA ASP A 8 24.52 34.25 -3.06
C ASP A 8 23.03 34.47 -2.84
N ALA A 9 22.58 35.73 -2.68
CA ALA A 9 21.17 36.04 -2.56
C ALA A 9 20.36 35.70 -3.82
N ILE A 10 20.89 35.93 -5.03
CA ILE A 10 20.22 35.55 -6.28
C ILE A 10 20.08 34.02 -6.35
N ILE A 11 21.14 33.27 -6.06
CA ILE A 11 21.15 31.81 -6.08
C ILE A 11 20.15 31.27 -5.06
N GLU A 12 20.18 31.76 -3.82
CA GLU A 12 19.24 31.40 -2.76
C GLU A 12 17.79 31.67 -3.18
N ARG A 13 17.52 32.83 -3.78
CA ARG A 13 16.17 33.21 -4.22
C ARG A 13 15.63 32.32 -5.33
N VAL A 14 16.50 31.85 -6.23
CA VAL A 14 16.10 31.04 -7.39
C VAL A 14 16.04 29.56 -7.04
N PHE A 15 16.99 29.07 -6.24
CA PHE A 15 17.23 27.64 -6.01
C PHE A 15 17.06 27.19 -4.55
N GLY A 16 16.61 28.05 -3.62
CA GLY A 16 16.58 27.77 -2.16
C GLY A 16 16.11 26.35 -1.78
N GLU A 17 14.90 25.95 -2.19
CA GLU A 17 14.37 24.60 -1.91
C GLU A 17 15.27 23.46 -2.44
N THR A 18 15.99 23.69 -3.55
CA THR A 18 16.93 22.73 -4.12
C THR A 18 18.29 22.73 -3.41
N LEU A 19 18.69 23.86 -2.81
CA LEU A 19 19.91 23.94 -2.00
C LEU A 19 19.75 23.17 -0.69
N ASP A 20 18.53 23.18 -0.15
CA ASP A 20 18.16 22.45 1.07
C ASP A 20 17.93 20.95 0.81
N TRP A 21 17.99 20.50 -0.44
CA TRP A 21 17.79 19.09 -0.76
C TRP A 21 18.98 18.25 -0.28
N GLU A 22 18.67 17.27 0.56
CA GLU A 22 19.63 16.28 1.03
C GLU A 22 19.40 14.92 0.38
N LYS A 23 20.48 14.22 0.05
CA LYS A 23 20.38 12.84 -0.47
C LYS A 23 19.72 11.97 0.61
N PRO A 24 18.64 11.23 0.28
CA PRO A 24 18.00 10.36 1.27
C PRO A 24 18.95 9.33 1.84
N THR A 25 18.84 9.08 3.15
CA THR A 25 19.70 8.14 3.87
C THR A 25 19.17 6.72 3.69
N ARG A 26 20.07 5.80 3.35
CA ARG A 26 19.73 4.37 3.22
C ARG A 26 19.62 3.73 4.60
N ILE A 27 18.57 2.96 4.82
CA ILE A 27 18.40 2.10 6.00
C ILE A 27 18.63 0.62 5.66
N ASN A 28 18.82 -0.19 6.71
CA ASN A 28 18.93 -1.63 6.57
C ASN A 28 17.53 -2.25 6.46
N SER A 29 17.02 -2.34 5.22
CA SER A 29 15.71 -2.92 4.90
C SER A 29 15.87 -4.09 3.92
N PRO A 30 14.96 -5.08 3.92
CA PRO A 30 14.92 -6.16 2.92
C PRO A 30 14.59 -5.66 1.49
N SER A 31 14.29 -4.37 1.34
CA SER A 31 13.97 -3.76 0.06
C SER A 31 15.20 -3.29 -0.72
N PRO A 32 15.13 -3.23 -2.06
CA PRO A 32 16.21 -2.69 -2.87
C PRO A 32 16.34 -1.17 -2.68
N PHE A 33 17.59 -0.70 -2.78
CA PHE A 33 17.93 0.72 -2.84
C PHE A 33 18.95 0.95 -3.96
N TYR A 34 18.55 1.75 -4.95
CA TYR A 34 19.29 2.15 -6.13
C TYR A 34 19.53 3.66 -6.06
N ASP A 35 20.78 4.06 -5.91
CA ASP A 35 21.10 5.47 -5.65
C ASP A 35 21.26 6.30 -6.92
N ASP A 36 21.16 5.68 -8.10
CA ASP A 36 21.37 6.30 -9.41
C ASP A 36 20.56 7.58 -9.59
N ALA A 37 19.26 7.57 -9.25
CA ALA A 37 18.39 8.73 -9.37
C ALA A 37 18.83 9.89 -8.47
N PHE A 38 19.19 9.59 -7.22
CA PHE A 38 19.64 10.59 -6.26
C PHE A 38 21.03 11.14 -6.58
N VAL A 39 21.96 10.30 -7.04
CA VAL A 39 23.30 10.70 -7.48
C VAL A 39 23.23 11.57 -8.72
N THR A 40 22.35 11.22 -9.67
CA THR A 40 22.10 12.02 -10.87
C THR A 40 21.55 13.39 -10.48
N HIS A 41 20.54 13.43 -9.60
CA HIS A 41 19.98 14.69 -9.14
C HIS A 41 21.01 15.57 -8.41
N ALA A 42 21.78 15.00 -7.47
CA ALA A 42 22.85 15.71 -6.77
C ALA A 42 23.91 16.27 -7.73
N SER A 43 24.23 15.53 -8.80
CA SER A 43 25.16 15.98 -9.84
C SER A 43 24.58 17.11 -10.68
N ASN A 44 23.29 17.04 -11.02
CA ASN A 44 22.57 18.09 -11.73
C ASN A 44 22.51 19.39 -10.90
N ILE A 45 22.28 19.30 -9.59
CA ILE A 45 22.34 20.45 -8.68
C ILE A 45 23.72 21.12 -8.76
N LYS A 46 24.80 20.36 -8.60
CA LYS A 46 26.17 20.91 -8.68
C LYS A 46 26.46 21.55 -10.04
N PHE A 47 26.04 20.91 -11.12
CA PHE A 47 26.21 21.41 -12.48
C PHE A 47 25.47 22.74 -12.68
N VAL A 48 24.18 22.78 -12.33
CA VAL A 48 23.34 23.96 -12.47
C VAL A 48 23.83 25.13 -11.62
N LEU A 49 24.23 24.88 -10.36
CA LEU A 49 24.80 25.92 -9.52
C LEU A 49 26.14 26.43 -10.06
N GLY A 50 26.97 25.56 -10.65
CA GLY A 50 28.20 25.96 -11.32
C GLY A 50 27.95 26.83 -12.55
N ALA A 51 26.97 26.46 -13.38
CA ALA A 51 26.56 27.22 -14.55
C ALA A 51 25.98 28.59 -14.15
N ALA A 52 25.08 28.63 -13.17
CA ALA A 52 24.51 29.87 -12.65
C ALA A 52 25.57 30.81 -12.07
N ASN A 53 26.53 30.29 -11.28
CA ASN A 53 27.65 31.07 -10.77
C ASN A 53 28.53 31.64 -11.89
N THR A 54 28.74 30.86 -12.96
CA THR A 54 29.51 31.30 -14.13
C THR A 54 28.78 32.44 -14.85
N ALA A 55 27.48 32.29 -15.12
CA ALA A 55 26.65 33.31 -15.75
C ALA A 55 26.64 34.63 -14.94
N LEU A 56 26.43 34.54 -13.62
CA LEU A 56 26.44 35.70 -12.74
C LEU A 56 27.83 36.34 -12.59
N SER A 57 28.90 35.56 -12.66
CA SER A 57 30.27 36.08 -12.58
C SER A 57 30.75 36.75 -13.86
N ALA A 58 30.08 36.51 -14.99
CA ALA A 58 30.34 37.21 -16.24
C ALA A 58 29.74 38.63 -16.25
N LEU A 59 28.89 38.99 -15.30
CA LEU A 59 28.28 40.31 -15.18
C LEU A 59 29.22 41.30 -14.48
N SER A 60 29.15 42.56 -14.90
CA SER A 60 29.75 43.67 -14.15
C SER A 60 28.93 44.01 -12.88
N SER A 61 29.54 44.69 -11.91
CA SER A 61 28.86 45.14 -10.68
C SER A 61 27.50 45.82 -10.89
N PRO A 62 27.37 46.77 -11.85
CA PRO A 62 26.08 47.40 -12.12
C PRO A 62 25.04 46.45 -12.70
N GLU A 63 25.45 45.52 -13.57
CA GLU A 63 24.57 44.52 -14.20
C GLU A 63 24.06 43.51 -13.17
N LEU A 64 24.95 43.03 -12.30
CA LEU A 64 24.59 42.14 -11.20
C LEU A 64 23.58 42.79 -10.24
N SER A 65 23.80 44.08 -9.94
CA SER A 65 22.87 44.87 -9.12
C SER A 65 21.48 45.02 -9.77
N GLN A 66 21.41 45.06 -11.11
CA GLN A 66 20.13 45.09 -11.83
C GLN A 66 19.39 43.76 -11.72
N VAL A 67 20.08 42.62 -11.91
CA VAL A 67 19.48 41.28 -11.72
C VAL A 67 18.95 41.12 -10.29
N TYR A 68 19.76 41.52 -9.31
CA TYR A 68 19.35 41.52 -7.91
C TYR A 68 18.13 42.41 -7.66
N ALA A 69 18.14 43.67 -8.09
CA ALA A 69 17.03 44.58 -7.90
C ALA A 69 15.74 44.06 -8.55
N TYR A 70 15.84 43.46 -9.74
CA TYR A 70 14.70 42.86 -10.43
C TYR A 70 14.05 41.74 -9.60
N LEU A 71 14.85 40.79 -9.11
CA LEU A 71 14.37 39.62 -8.36
C LEU A 71 13.77 39.97 -6.99
N PHE A 72 14.28 41.00 -6.34
CA PHE A 72 13.94 41.32 -4.95
C PHE A 72 13.02 42.54 -4.79
N ARG A 73 12.93 43.44 -5.77
CA ARG A 73 12.12 44.68 -5.67
C ARG A 73 10.89 44.70 -6.58
N GLY A 74 10.57 43.60 -7.26
CA GLY A 74 9.33 43.46 -8.02
C GLY A 74 9.34 44.04 -9.43
N GLY A 75 10.52 44.32 -10.00
CA GLY A 75 10.88 44.23 -11.43
C GLY A 75 10.07 44.94 -12.53
N PHE A 76 8.91 45.54 -12.29
CA PHE A 76 8.04 45.97 -13.40
C PHE A 76 8.51 47.24 -14.13
N ASP A 77 9.29 48.12 -13.49
CA ASP A 77 9.70 49.42 -14.07
C ASP A 77 11.22 49.57 -14.33
N PHE A 78 12.02 48.51 -14.16
CA PHE A 78 13.48 48.60 -14.33
C PHE A 78 13.91 48.21 -15.74
N GLN A 79 14.54 49.15 -16.46
CA GLN A 79 15.31 48.80 -17.66
C GLN A 79 16.56 48.02 -17.23
N VAL A 80 16.60 46.74 -17.61
CA VAL A 80 17.75 45.85 -17.39
C VAL A 80 18.60 45.85 -18.66
N SER A 81 19.93 45.81 -18.53
CA SER A 81 20.80 45.66 -19.71
C SER A 81 20.51 44.32 -20.41
N SER A 82 20.75 44.25 -21.72
CA SER A 82 20.54 43.01 -22.48
C SER A 82 21.35 41.83 -21.92
N LYS A 83 22.56 42.10 -21.40
CA LYS A 83 23.42 41.09 -20.78
C LYS A 83 22.89 40.61 -19.43
N ALA A 84 22.41 41.53 -18.59
CA ALA A 84 21.80 41.19 -17.31
C ALA A 84 20.49 40.42 -17.49
N ASP A 85 19.67 40.78 -18.48
CA ASP A 85 18.44 40.03 -18.79
C ASP A 85 18.75 38.63 -19.36
N ALA A 86 19.78 38.50 -20.21
CA ALA A 86 20.22 37.20 -20.71
C ALA A 86 20.69 36.27 -19.57
N ALA A 87 21.56 36.75 -18.68
CA ALA A 87 22.02 35.97 -17.53
C ALA A 87 20.87 35.60 -16.57
N ARG A 88 19.92 36.53 -16.38
CA ARG A 88 18.70 36.25 -15.60
C ARG A 88 17.90 35.12 -16.24
N CYS A 89 17.58 35.21 -17.53
CA CYS A 89 16.86 34.17 -18.25
C CYS A 89 17.58 32.82 -18.18
N GLU A 90 18.90 32.79 -18.38
CA GLU A 90 19.72 31.59 -18.26
C GLU A 90 19.61 30.96 -16.85
N VAL A 91 19.74 31.75 -15.78
CA VAL A 91 19.58 31.26 -14.40
C VAL A 91 18.17 30.70 -14.16
N PHE A 92 17.13 31.32 -14.70
CA PHE A 92 15.75 30.80 -14.61
C PHE A 92 15.53 29.55 -15.44
N ASP A 93 16.16 29.44 -16.61
CA ASP A 93 16.04 28.26 -17.46
C ASP A 93 16.79 27.07 -16.85
N LEU A 94 17.96 27.30 -16.24
CA LEU A 94 18.67 26.30 -15.44
C LEU A 94 17.83 25.78 -14.27
N ARG A 95 17.00 26.63 -13.64
CA ARG A 95 16.03 26.17 -12.63
C ARG A 95 14.99 25.22 -13.22
N LYS A 96 14.56 25.42 -14.46
CA LYS A 96 13.61 24.49 -15.12
C LYS A 96 14.28 23.16 -15.48
N GLU A 97 15.59 23.17 -15.74
CA GLU A 97 16.39 21.96 -15.96
C GLU A 97 16.54 21.12 -14.67
N LEU A 98 16.53 21.77 -13.51
CA LEU A 98 16.30 21.09 -12.24
C LEU A 98 14.84 20.64 -12.20
N SER A 99 14.60 19.41 -12.67
CA SER A 99 13.37 18.69 -12.40
C SER A 99 13.04 18.75 -10.91
N GLN A 100 11.76 18.58 -10.55
CA GLN A 100 11.41 18.37 -9.14
C GLN A 100 12.33 17.32 -8.51
N PRO A 101 12.70 17.49 -7.22
CA PRO A 101 13.55 16.54 -6.55
C PRO A 101 12.98 15.13 -6.71
N PRO A 102 13.82 14.12 -6.93
CA PRO A 102 13.35 12.76 -7.00
C PRO A 102 12.60 12.44 -5.71
N GLU A 103 11.44 11.82 -5.87
CA GLU A 103 10.64 11.35 -4.75
C GLU A 103 11.47 10.39 -3.89
N TRP A 104 11.13 10.26 -2.61
CA TRP A 104 11.87 9.41 -1.68
C TRP A 104 11.97 7.96 -2.16
N TYR A 105 10.96 7.47 -2.89
CA TYR A 105 10.92 6.10 -3.44
C TYR A 105 11.58 5.97 -4.82
N ALA A 106 12.13 7.04 -5.41
CA ALA A 106 12.70 7.00 -6.75
C ALA A 106 13.82 5.95 -6.87
N GLY A 107 14.60 5.77 -5.81
CA GLY A 107 15.63 4.74 -5.69
C GLY A 107 15.17 3.42 -5.07
N GLY A 108 13.88 3.22 -4.79
CA GLY A 108 13.40 2.07 -4.00
C GLY A 108 13.05 2.47 -2.58
N PHE A 109 12.98 1.50 -1.67
CA PHE A 109 12.16 1.61 -0.46
C PHE A 109 12.94 1.67 0.84
N GLY A 110 14.24 1.40 0.81
CA GLY A 110 15.09 1.42 2.00
C GLY A 110 15.55 2.84 2.37
N VAL A 111 14.61 3.74 2.63
CA VAL A 111 14.86 5.18 2.87
C VAL A 111 14.44 5.56 4.29
N ALA A 112 15.32 6.27 5.00
CA ALA A 112 15.05 6.78 6.35
C ALA A 112 13.90 7.79 6.36
N GLY A 113 13.08 7.75 7.41
CA GLY A 113 11.89 8.59 7.58
C GLY A 113 10.61 8.00 6.98
N HIS A 114 10.69 6.84 6.33
CA HIS A 114 9.57 6.14 5.69
C HIS A 114 9.43 4.69 6.21
N GLU A 115 10.04 4.40 7.35
CA GLU A 115 9.94 3.12 8.04
C GLU A 115 8.52 2.87 8.54
N ALA A 116 8.04 1.64 8.41
CA ALA A 116 6.75 1.25 8.96
C ALA A 116 6.74 1.28 10.49
N ASP A 117 5.67 1.81 11.08
CA ASP A 117 5.41 1.67 12.52
C ASP A 117 4.88 0.27 12.84
N PHE A 118 5.78 -0.71 13.00
CA PHE A 118 5.38 -2.09 13.28
C PHE A 118 4.62 -2.25 14.60
N GLU A 119 4.84 -1.38 15.59
CA GLU A 119 4.12 -1.43 16.86
C GLU A 119 2.63 -1.11 16.63
N TYR A 120 2.34 -0.12 15.79
CA TYR A 120 0.99 0.21 15.36
C TYR A 120 0.40 -0.88 14.45
N TRP A 121 1.10 -1.25 13.38
CA TRP A 121 0.58 -2.16 12.36
C TRP A 121 0.38 -3.59 12.85
N ALA A 122 1.16 -4.05 13.83
CA ALA A 122 0.97 -5.37 14.44
C ALA A 122 -0.33 -5.47 15.26
N LYS A 123 -0.87 -4.35 15.76
CA LYS A 123 -2.12 -4.30 16.54
C LYS A 123 -3.39 -4.34 15.67
N MET A 124 -3.26 -4.08 14.37
CA MET A 124 -4.37 -4.08 13.42
C MET A 124 -5.00 -5.48 13.29
N GLU A 125 -6.32 -5.53 13.11
CA GLU A 125 -7.04 -6.79 12.92
C GLU A 125 -6.62 -7.50 11.62
N GLY A 126 -6.35 -6.72 10.58
CA GLY A 126 -5.69 -7.21 9.39
C GLY A 126 -5.31 -6.11 8.41
N TRP A 127 -4.63 -6.52 7.34
CA TRP A 127 -4.06 -5.63 6.32
C TRP A 127 -4.70 -5.86 4.96
N GLY A 128 -4.90 -4.77 4.22
CA GLY A 128 -5.16 -4.83 2.78
C GLY A 128 -3.92 -5.28 1.99
N LEU A 129 -4.10 -5.52 0.69
CA LEU A 129 -3.04 -6.00 -0.20
C LEU A 129 -1.81 -5.08 -0.19
N THR A 130 -2.02 -3.78 -0.34
CA THR A 130 -0.94 -2.78 -0.41
C THR A 130 -0.27 -2.60 0.94
N GLN A 131 -1.04 -2.55 2.03
CA GLN A 131 -0.50 -2.52 3.40
C GLN A 131 0.40 -3.73 3.68
N ALA A 132 -0.09 -4.95 3.44
CA ALA A 132 0.70 -6.17 3.63
C ALA A 132 1.97 -6.18 2.75
N THR A 133 1.91 -5.61 1.54
CA THR A 133 3.06 -5.50 0.64
C THR A 133 4.10 -4.52 1.20
N CYS A 134 3.69 -3.29 1.56
CA CYS A 134 4.57 -2.25 2.12
C CYS A 134 5.22 -2.70 3.44
N LEU A 135 4.43 -3.27 4.35
CA LEU A 135 4.94 -3.78 5.63
C LEU A 135 5.97 -4.90 5.43
N SER A 136 5.78 -5.76 4.44
CA SER A 136 6.73 -6.84 4.12
C SER A 136 8.08 -6.35 3.58
N ILE A 137 8.17 -5.09 3.17
CA ILE A 137 9.39 -4.45 2.67
C ILE A 137 9.88 -3.34 3.61
N GLY A 138 9.20 -3.14 4.74
CA GLY A 138 9.56 -2.17 5.78
C GLY A 138 9.21 -0.72 5.48
N VAL A 139 8.15 -0.50 4.71
CA VAL A 139 7.67 0.84 4.33
C VAL A 139 6.35 1.14 5.00
N GLU A 140 6.20 2.36 5.51
CA GLU A 140 4.94 2.89 6.01
C GLU A 140 3.88 2.95 4.89
N PRO A 141 2.77 2.17 4.99
CA PRO A 141 1.74 2.17 3.95
C PRO A 141 1.13 3.55 3.67
N GLU A 142 1.06 4.44 4.66
CA GLU A 142 0.47 5.79 4.49
C GLU A 142 1.29 6.69 3.56
N ASP A 143 2.61 6.52 3.52
CA ASP A 143 3.50 7.23 2.60
C ASP A 143 3.39 6.72 1.15
N PHE A 144 2.65 5.62 0.96
CA PHE A 144 2.50 4.91 -0.30
C PHE A 144 1.06 5.00 -0.88
N SER A 145 0.60 6.20 -1.23
CA SER A 145 -0.60 6.49 -2.05
C SER A 145 -0.52 6.03 -3.53
N GLU A 146 -1.26 4.99 -3.90
CA GLU A 146 -1.16 4.19 -5.15
C GLU A 146 -1.14 4.90 -6.54
N SER A 147 -1.30 6.23 -6.66
CA SER A 147 -1.83 6.81 -7.91
C SER A 147 -0.84 7.38 -8.96
N PRO A 148 0.49 7.56 -8.74
CA PRO A 148 1.39 7.67 -9.90
C PRO A 148 2.82 7.10 -9.72
N TYR A 149 3.03 6.12 -8.85
CA TYR A 149 4.40 5.63 -8.56
C TYR A 149 5.15 5.03 -9.74
N ALA A 150 4.43 4.41 -10.68
CA ALA A 150 5.04 3.72 -11.81
C ALA A 150 5.90 4.63 -12.71
N GLU A 151 5.60 5.93 -12.76
CA GLU A 151 6.30 6.84 -13.68
C GLU A 151 7.62 7.39 -13.11
N ARG A 152 7.75 7.48 -11.78
CA ARG A 152 8.90 8.14 -11.12
C ARG A 152 9.83 7.18 -10.39
N MET A 153 9.43 5.93 -10.22
CA MET A 153 10.20 4.91 -9.53
C MET A 153 11.21 4.24 -10.47
N ASP A 154 12.38 3.85 -9.95
CA ASP A 154 13.30 3.00 -10.69
C ASP A 154 12.59 1.71 -11.15
N PRO A 155 12.67 1.33 -12.44
CA PRO A 155 11.99 0.14 -12.95
C PRO A 155 12.32 -1.16 -12.22
N ARG A 156 13.52 -1.26 -11.62
CA ARG A 156 13.93 -2.43 -10.82
C ARG A 156 13.21 -2.45 -9.48
N ALA A 157 13.04 -1.31 -8.83
CA ALA A 157 12.29 -1.18 -7.57
C ALA A 157 10.80 -1.45 -7.80
N LEU A 158 10.23 -0.88 -8.87
CA LEU A 158 8.84 -1.13 -9.26
C LEU A 158 8.59 -2.63 -9.48
N LYS A 159 9.45 -3.28 -10.26
CA LYS A 159 9.36 -4.73 -10.53
C LYS A 159 9.51 -5.57 -9.27
N PHE A 160 10.33 -5.14 -8.30
CA PHE A 160 10.44 -5.81 -7.01
C PHE A 160 9.13 -5.70 -6.23
N PHE A 161 8.54 -4.51 -6.16
CA PHE A 161 7.26 -4.26 -5.51
C PHE A 161 6.13 -5.07 -6.13
N GLU A 162 5.98 -5.03 -7.46
CA GLU A 162 4.95 -5.79 -8.20
C GLU A 162 5.06 -7.30 -7.94
N ARG A 163 6.29 -7.83 -7.93
CA ARG A 163 6.52 -9.25 -7.60
C ARG A 163 6.14 -9.57 -6.16
N ARG A 164 6.46 -8.69 -5.22
CA ARG A 164 6.08 -8.86 -3.82
C ARG A 164 4.56 -8.83 -3.68
N GLN A 165 3.89 -7.84 -4.28
CA GLN A 165 2.45 -7.69 -4.26
C GLN A 165 1.75 -8.90 -4.88
N GLU A 166 2.26 -9.44 -6.00
CA GLU A 166 1.71 -10.64 -6.62
C GLU A 166 1.78 -11.87 -5.70
N LEU A 167 2.88 -12.06 -4.96
CA LEU A 167 2.98 -13.15 -3.98
C LEU A 167 1.93 -13.03 -2.88
N VAL A 168 1.75 -11.83 -2.35
CA VAL A 168 0.74 -11.53 -1.32
C VAL A 168 -0.67 -11.75 -1.89
N ARG A 169 -0.94 -11.22 -3.09
CA ARG A 169 -2.21 -11.37 -3.79
C ARG A 169 -2.57 -12.83 -4.02
N LEU A 170 -1.63 -13.63 -4.52
CA LEU A 170 -1.85 -15.06 -4.78
C LEU A 170 -2.03 -15.89 -3.51
N LYS A 171 -1.53 -15.43 -2.35
CA LYS A 171 -1.72 -16.16 -1.10
C LYS A 171 -3.05 -15.81 -0.44
N PHE A 172 -3.31 -14.53 -0.28
CA PHE A 172 -4.39 -14.05 0.59
C PHE A 172 -5.61 -13.52 -0.17
N PHE A 173 -5.43 -13.14 -1.44
CA PHE A 173 -6.46 -12.46 -2.23
C PHE A 173 -6.78 -13.22 -3.53
N ARG A 174 -6.45 -14.52 -3.62
CA ARG A 174 -6.45 -15.28 -4.89
C ARG A 174 -7.84 -15.54 -5.47
N LYS A 175 -8.92 -15.43 -4.70
CA LYS A 175 -10.25 -15.80 -5.16
C LYS A 175 -11.33 -15.07 -4.39
N GLN A 176 -12.05 -14.21 -5.10
CA GLN A 176 -13.49 -14.01 -4.94
C GLN A 176 -14.03 -13.57 -6.31
N PHE A 177 -14.32 -14.57 -7.16
CA PHE A 177 -15.14 -14.38 -8.37
C PHE A 177 -16.63 -14.15 -7.99
N SER A 178 -16.96 -14.22 -6.70
CA SER A 178 -18.20 -13.71 -6.11
C SER A 178 -17.92 -12.35 -5.49
N LEU A 179 -18.91 -11.45 -5.48
CA LEU A 179 -18.96 -10.08 -4.91
C LEU A 179 -18.62 -9.96 -3.41
N GLN A 180 -17.62 -10.68 -2.96
CA GLN A 180 -17.37 -10.93 -1.57
C GLN A 180 -16.18 -10.03 -1.19
N VAL A 181 -16.23 -9.53 0.04
CA VAL A 181 -15.35 -8.49 0.54
C VAL A 181 -13.96 -9.11 0.69
N LEU A 182 -12.92 -8.45 0.15
CA LEU A 182 -11.53 -8.86 0.35
C LEU A 182 -11.26 -8.89 1.85
N GLU A 183 -11.13 -10.10 2.42
CA GLU A 183 -10.85 -10.25 3.83
C GLU A 183 -9.44 -9.72 4.12
N PRO A 184 -9.27 -8.85 5.14
CA PRO A 184 -7.97 -8.35 5.52
C PRO A 184 -7.09 -9.48 6.07
N VAL A 185 -5.79 -9.38 5.83
CA VAL A 185 -4.81 -10.41 6.25
C VAL A 185 -4.38 -10.17 7.68
N ALA A 186 -4.64 -11.13 8.58
CA ALA A 186 -4.17 -11.04 9.95
C ALA A 186 -2.62 -11.00 10.03
N PRO A 187 -2.03 -10.13 10.88
CA PRO A 187 -0.58 -9.98 10.99
C PRO A 187 0.18 -11.28 11.22
N LEU A 188 -0.33 -12.12 12.14
CA LEU A 188 0.28 -13.40 12.48
C LEU A 188 0.33 -14.38 11.30
N ASP A 189 -0.77 -14.47 10.56
CA ASP A 189 -0.87 -15.38 9.43
C ASP A 189 0.06 -14.95 8.30
N PHE A 190 0.21 -13.64 8.11
CA PHE A 190 1.18 -13.08 7.18
C PHE A 190 2.62 -13.45 7.56
N CYS A 191 3.04 -13.14 8.80
CA CYS A 191 4.42 -13.43 9.25
C CYS A 191 4.74 -14.92 9.18
N ARG A 192 3.81 -15.79 9.61
CA ARG A 192 3.99 -17.24 9.53
C ARG A 192 4.18 -17.71 8.08
N TRP A 193 3.35 -17.22 7.17
CA TRP A 193 3.46 -17.54 5.75
C TRP A 193 4.78 -17.05 5.15
N ALA A 194 5.20 -15.82 5.46
CA ALA A 194 6.45 -15.26 4.96
C ALA A 194 7.66 -16.11 5.41
N ILE A 195 7.70 -16.50 6.68
CA ILE A 195 8.74 -17.40 7.24
C ILE A 195 8.71 -18.76 6.54
N GLU A 196 7.54 -19.38 6.39
CA GLU A 196 7.37 -20.68 5.71
C GLU A 196 7.90 -20.65 4.26
N LYS A 197 7.67 -19.54 3.55
CA LYS A 197 8.11 -19.35 2.16
C LYS A 197 9.51 -18.76 2.03
N LYS A 198 10.21 -18.51 3.15
CA LYS A 198 11.53 -17.87 3.18
C LYS A 198 11.52 -16.52 2.46
N ILE A 199 10.42 -15.78 2.63
CA ILE A 199 10.28 -14.42 2.14
C ILE A 199 10.91 -13.52 3.20
N GLU A 200 11.94 -12.76 2.81
CA GLU A 200 12.57 -11.78 3.68
C GLU A 200 11.57 -10.67 4.03
N ILE A 201 11.35 -10.48 5.33
CA ILE A 201 10.55 -9.42 5.94
C ILE A 201 11.33 -8.83 7.12
N PRO A 202 11.02 -7.60 7.58
CA PRO A 202 11.73 -6.97 8.69
C PRO A 202 11.61 -7.76 10.00
N ASP A 203 12.71 -7.94 10.73
CA ASP A 203 12.73 -8.68 12.01
C ASP A 203 11.90 -7.98 13.10
N GLU A 204 11.83 -6.66 13.04
CA GLU A 204 11.01 -5.82 13.94
C GLU A 204 9.53 -6.19 13.80
N MET A 205 9.02 -6.35 12.59
CA MET A 205 7.66 -6.81 12.32
C MET A 205 7.35 -8.16 12.97
N ILE A 206 8.28 -9.12 12.85
CA ILE A 206 8.13 -10.46 13.47
C ILE A 206 8.10 -10.33 14.99
N SER A 207 9.00 -9.52 15.54
CA SER A 207 9.14 -9.32 16.98
C SER A 207 7.89 -8.71 17.60
N GLU A 208 7.33 -7.66 16.98
CA GLU A 208 6.11 -6.98 17.46
C GLU A 208 4.88 -7.90 17.39
N VAL A 209 4.70 -8.64 16.29
CA VAL A 209 3.58 -9.57 16.15
C VAL A 209 3.66 -10.71 17.18
N LEU A 210 4.86 -11.22 17.47
CA LEU A 210 5.05 -12.26 18.50
C LEU A 210 4.87 -11.71 19.92
N ALA A 211 5.29 -10.48 20.19
CA ALA A 211 5.10 -9.84 21.49
C ALA A 211 3.61 -9.72 21.86
N LEU A 212 2.76 -9.37 20.89
CA LEU A 212 1.31 -9.30 21.09
C LEU A 212 0.66 -10.65 21.40
N LEU A 213 1.20 -11.76 20.88
CA LEU A 213 0.72 -13.10 21.21
C LEU A 213 1.05 -13.49 22.65
N ASN A 214 2.29 -13.22 23.07
CA ASN A 214 2.73 -13.53 24.42
C ASN A 214 1.99 -12.67 25.46
N ALA A 215 1.71 -11.41 25.13
CA ALA A 215 0.90 -10.53 25.99
C ALA A 215 -0.54 -11.03 26.17
N LYS A 216 -1.14 -11.71 25.18
CA LYS A 216 -2.48 -12.31 25.31
C LYS A 216 -2.48 -13.55 26.20
N THR A 217 -1.41 -14.32 26.25
CA THR A 217 -1.32 -15.52 27.12
C THR A 217 -1.15 -15.18 28.60
N ASP A 218 -0.58 -14.01 28.93
CA ASP A 218 -0.42 -13.57 30.32
C ASP A 218 -1.63 -12.80 30.87
N SER A 219 -2.59 -12.47 30.01
CA SER A 219 -3.87 -11.92 30.46
C SER A 219 -4.70 -13.08 31.03
N PRO A 220 -5.10 -13.04 32.33
CA PRO A 220 -5.89 -14.11 32.94
C PRO A 220 -7.11 -14.34 32.06
N GLU A 221 -7.22 -15.57 31.53
CA GLU A 221 -8.27 -15.96 30.60
C GLU A 221 -9.59 -15.31 31.03
N PRO A 222 -10.25 -14.51 30.17
CA PRO A 222 -11.64 -14.19 30.42
C PRO A 222 -12.34 -15.53 30.47
N THR A 223 -12.67 -15.97 31.69
CA THR A 223 -13.36 -17.21 32.00
C THR A 223 -14.35 -17.44 30.90
N SER A 224 -14.11 -18.48 30.09
CA SER A 224 -15.00 -19.02 29.08
C SER A 224 -16.42 -18.87 29.57
N HIS A 225 -17.07 -17.77 29.15
CA HIS A 225 -18.50 -17.62 29.29
C HIS A 225 -19.01 -18.59 28.24
N SER A 226 -19.19 -19.85 28.64
CA SER A 226 -20.06 -20.78 27.94
C SER A 226 -21.34 -20.01 27.70
N LEU A 227 -21.51 -19.50 26.47
CA LEU A 227 -22.76 -18.90 26.06
C LEU A 227 -23.81 -19.96 26.40
N PRO A 228 -24.79 -19.65 27.26
CA PRO A 228 -25.82 -20.64 27.58
C PRO A 228 -26.39 -21.10 26.25
N GLU A 229 -26.34 -22.41 25.99
CA GLU A 229 -26.91 -23.02 24.80
C GLU A 229 -28.41 -22.65 24.77
N LYS A 230 -28.72 -21.50 24.17
CA LYS A 230 -30.07 -21.19 23.76
C LYS A 230 -30.36 -22.18 22.65
N SER A 231 -31.14 -23.20 22.97
CA SER A 231 -31.82 -24.00 21.97
C SER A 231 -32.46 -23.04 20.98
N LEU A 232 -32.02 -23.05 19.72
CA LEU A 232 -32.55 -22.18 18.67
C LEU A 232 -34.08 -22.20 18.74
N GLU A 233 -34.68 -21.04 19.04
CA GLU A 233 -36.13 -20.92 19.07
C GLU A 233 -36.70 -21.31 17.70
N GLY A 234 -37.90 -21.88 17.65
CA GLY A 234 -38.46 -22.46 16.42
C GLY A 234 -38.43 -21.52 15.21
N ARG A 235 -38.54 -20.20 15.43
CA ARG A 235 -38.48 -19.18 14.38
C ARG A 235 -37.10 -18.99 13.75
N GLU A 236 -36.04 -19.10 14.55
CA GLU A 236 -34.65 -18.98 14.06
C GLU A 236 -34.29 -20.23 13.25
N ARG A 237 -34.68 -21.41 13.74
CA ARG A 237 -34.53 -22.68 13.02
C ARG A 237 -35.25 -22.65 11.67
N ASP A 238 -36.50 -22.19 11.64
CA ASP A 238 -37.27 -22.10 10.40
C ASP A 238 -36.66 -21.13 9.38
N SER A 239 -36.12 -20.00 9.87
CA SER A 239 -35.40 -19.03 9.02
C SER A 239 -34.14 -19.65 8.41
N LEU A 240 -33.38 -20.40 9.20
CA LEU A 240 -32.17 -21.09 8.73
C LEU A 240 -32.52 -22.17 7.69
N LEU A 241 -33.57 -22.96 7.94
CA LEU A 241 -34.02 -23.99 7.01
C LEU A 241 -34.45 -23.40 5.66
N LYS A 242 -35.19 -22.27 5.66
CA LYS A 242 -35.56 -21.55 4.43
C LYS A 242 -34.33 -21.13 3.62
N LEU A 243 -33.30 -20.62 4.28
CA LEU A 243 -32.06 -20.21 3.62
C LEU A 243 -31.32 -21.42 3.03
N ILE A 244 -31.24 -22.52 3.78
CA ILE A 244 -30.61 -23.77 3.31
C ILE A 244 -31.32 -24.31 2.06
N ILE A 245 -32.65 -24.36 2.04
CA ILE A 245 -33.37 -24.93 0.89
C ILE A 245 -33.27 -24.06 -0.36
N ILE A 246 -33.35 -22.73 -0.23
CA ILE A 246 -33.21 -21.81 -1.37
C ILE A 246 -31.81 -21.98 -2.00
N LEU A 247 -30.75 -21.98 -1.18
CA LEU A 247 -29.39 -22.18 -1.68
C LEU A 247 -29.20 -23.55 -2.34
N ALA A 248 -29.85 -24.59 -1.84
CA ALA A 248 -29.78 -25.92 -2.43
C ALA A 248 -30.52 -26.00 -3.78
N VAL A 249 -31.69 -25.36 -3.90
CA VAL A 249 -32.47 -25.30 -5.15
C VAL A 249 -31.71 -24.47 -6.18
N ASP A 250 -31.37 -23.22 -5.87
CA ASP A 250 -30.78 -22.28 -6.83
C ASP A 250 -29.31 -22.61 -7.13
N GLY A 251 -28.54 -22.97 -6.09
CA GLY A 251 -27.10 -23.17 -6.22
C GLY A 251 -26.69 -24.57 -6.68
N TYR A 252 -27.50 -25.58 -6.37
CA TYR A 252 -27.18 -26.98 -6.66
C TYR A 252 -28.22 -27.69 -7.53
N GLY A 253 -29.35 -27.06 -7.86
CA GLY A 253 -30.43 -27.71 -8.62
C GLY A 253 -31.11 -28.82 -7.82
N TYR A 254 -31.26 -28.65 -6.50
CA TYR A 254 -31.99 -29.60 -5.67
C TYR A 254 -33.48 -29.59 -5.98
N ASP A 255 -34.03 -30.72 -6.42
CA ASP A 255 -35.47 -30.94 -6.54
C ASP A 255 -36.03 -31.53 -5.21
N PRO A 256 -36.90 -30.80 -4.49
CA PRO A 256 -37.50 -31.26 -3.24
C PRO A 256 -38.47 -32.45 -3.40
N LYS A 257 -39.00 -32.68 -4.60
CA LYS A 257 -39.94 -33.78 -4.89
C LYS A 257 -39.24 -35.05 -5.37
N ALA A 258 -37.99 -34.94 -5.82
CA ALA A 258 -37.24 -36.09 -6.29
C ALA A 258 -37.08 -37.14 -5.18
N VAL A 259 -37.50 -38.38 -5.48
CA VAL A 259 -37.35 -39.53 -4.56
C VAL A 259 -35.87 -39.79 -4.24
N LYS A 260 -34.98 -39.54 -5.21
CA LYS A 260 -33.53 -39.63 -5.06
C LYS A 260 -32.89 -38.41 -5.71
N SER A 261 -32.10 -37.68 -4.93
CA SER A 261 -31.33 -36.53 -5.40
C SER A 261 -29.83 -36.81 -5.21
N PRO A 262 -28.98 -36.49 -6.20
CA PRO A 262 -27.52 -36.60 -6.05
C PRO A 262 -26.93 -35.43 -5.24
N ILE A 263 -27.69 -34.36 -5.02
CA ILE A 263 -27.23 -33.11 -4.41
C ILE A 263 -26.64 -33.27 -3.00
N PRO A 264 -27.16 -34.11 -2.09
CA PRO A 264 -26.54 -34.32 -0.79
C PRO A 264 -25.07 -34.75 -0.85
N ASN A 265 -24.69 -35.54 -1.87
CA ASN A 265 -23.28 -35.93 -2.06
C ASN A 265 -22.46 -34.78 -2.64
N GLN A 266 -23.04 -33.96 -3.52
CA GLN A 266 -22.36 -32.78 -4.06
C GLN A 266 -22.08 -31.73 -2.99
N ILE A 267 -23.08 -31.47 -2.12
CA ILE A 267 -22.93 -30.58 -0.96
C ILE A 267 -21.82 -31.11 -0.04
N ARG A 268 -21.81 -32.42 0.26
CA ARG A 268 -20.73 -33.02 1.05
C ARG A 268 -19.36 -32.81 0.41
N SER A 269 -19.22 -33.07 -0.88
CA SER A 269 -17.94 -32.85 -1.58
C SER A 269 -17.49 -31.38 -1.47
N ALA A 270 -18.43 -30.43 -1.61
CA ALA A 270 -18.15 -29.01 -1.41
C ALA A 270 -17.73 -28.68 0.04
N MET A 271 -18.38 -29.27 1.04
CA MET A 271 -18.00 -29.11 2.45
C MET A 271 -16.58 -29.65 2.72
N GLN A 272 -16.25 -30.82 2.17
CA GLN A 272 -14.94 -31.45 2.34
C GLN A 272 -13.81 -30.62 1.71
N LEU A 273 -14.07 -29.98 0.56
CA LEU A 273 -13.14 -29.02 -0.04
C LEU A 273 -12.86 -27.82 0.87
N ASN A 274 -13.74 -27.53 1.83
CA ASN A 274 -13.60 -26.45 2.82
C ASN A 274 -13.23 -26.97 4.22
N GLY A 275 -12.79 -28.24 4.34
CA GLY A 275 -12.35 -28.82 5.61
C GLY A 275 -13.46 -29.19 6.59
N LEU A 276 -14.72 -29.19 6.15
CA LEU A 276 -15.87 -29.62 6.93
C LEU A 276 -16.30 -31.03 6.48
N ASP A 277 -16.68 -31.89 7.42
CA ASP A 277 -17.25 -33.21 7.08
C ASP A 277 -18.64 -33.36 7.71
N MET A 278 -19.58 -33.83 6.89
CA MET A 278 -20.94 -34.13 7.33
C MET A 278 -21.45 -35.34 6.56
N ASP A 279 -22.10 -36.24 7.28
CA ASP A 279 -22.66 -37.45 6.67
C ASP A 279 -23.80 -37.10 5.68
N PRO A 280 -23.84 -37.69 4.46
CA PRO A 280 -24.89 -37.42 3.49
C PRO A 280 -26.31 -37.70 3.98
N ALA A 281 -26.52 -38.62 4.93
CA ALA A 281 -27.84 -38.86 5.50
C ALA A 281 -28.27 -37.70 6.40
N THR A 282 -27.33 -37.05 7.09
CA THR A 282 -27.59 -35.83 7.86
C THR A 282 -27.98 -34.68 6.93
N ILE A 283 -27.26 -34.49 5.82
CA ILE A 283 -27.61 -33.48 4.81
C ILE A 283 -29.02 -33.74 4.24
N ARG A 284 -29.33 -35.00 3.88
CA ARG A 284 -30.69 -35.38 3.41
C ARG A 284 -31.78 -35.09 4.44
N LYS A 285 -31.49 -35.33 5.72
CA LYS A 285 -32.43 -35.06 6.81
C LYS A 285 -32.77 -33.57 6.86
N TRP A 286 -31.76 -32.71 6.85
CA TRP A 286 -31.94 -31.25 6.88
C TRP A 286 -32.62 -30.71 5.63
N LEU A 287 -32.27 -31.19 4.43
CA LEU A 287 -32.93 -30.78 3.20
C LEU A 287 -34.41 -31.16 3.16
N ARG A 288 -34.78 -32.35 3.68
CA ARG A 288 -36.19 -32.77 3.79
C ARG A 288 -36.96 -31.92 4.79
N GLU A 289 -36.34 -31.63 5.93
CA GLU A 289 -36.92 -30.77 6.96
C GLU A 289 -37.16 -29.35 6.39
N ALA A 290 -36.20 -28.83 5.63
CA ALA A 290 -36.31 -27.54 4.98
C ALA A 290 -37.34 -27.53 3.83
N ALA A 291 -37.41 -28.60 3.03
CA ALA A 291 -38.40 -28.77 1.97
C ALA A 291 -39.85 -28.79 2.49
N ALA A 292 -40.07 -29.22 3.73
CA ALA A 292 -41.38 -29.19 4.36
C ALA A 292 -41.91 -27.76 4.57
N ILE A 293 -41.02 -26.77 4.65
CA ILE A 293 -41.35 -25.35 4.90
C ILE A 293 -41.70 -24.60 3.60
N LEU A 294 -41.33 -25.13 2.42
CA LEU A 294 -41.62 -24.48 1.15
C LEU A 294 -43.15 -24.44 0.88
N PRO A 295 -43.69 -23.31 0.40
CA PRO A 295 -45.08 -23.22 -0.06
C PRO A 295 -45.29 -24.16 -1.25
N GLU A 296 -46.48 -24.78 -1.36
CA GLU A 296 -46.75 -25.78 -2.41
C GLU A 296 -46.51 -25.25 -3.82
N ALA A 297 -46.84 -23.98 -4.08
CA ALA A 297 -46.61 -23.32 -5.37
C ALA A 297 -45.13 -23.28 -5.79
N ALA A 298 -44.20 -23.20 -4.83
CA ALA A 298 -42.76 -23.20 -5.12
C ALA A 298 -42.18 -24.61 -5.30
N LYS A 299 -43.03 -25.65 -5.22
CA LYS A 299 -42.60 -27.04 -5.47
C LYS A 299 -42.92 -27.49 -6.90
N ASP A 300 -43.69 -26.72 -7.66
CA ASP A 300 -44.20 -27.08 -9.00
C ASP A 300 -43.39 -26.46 -10.17
N GLU A 301 -42.46 -25.55 -9.89
CA GLU A 301 -41.49 -24.98 -10.85
C GLU A 301 -40.20 -25.81 -10.90
#